data_AF-A0A2E8GMK6-F1
#
_entry.id   AF-A0A2E8GMK6-F1
#
_cell.length_a   1.000
_cell.length_b   1.000
_cell.length_c   1.000
_cell.angle_alpha   90.00
_cell.angle_beta   90.00
_cell.angle_gamma   90.00
#
_symmetry.space_group_name_H-M   'P 1'
#
loop_
_entity.id
_entity.type
_entity.pdbx_description
1 polymer ?
#
loop_
_entity_poly.entity_id
_entity_poly.type
_entity_poly.pdbx_seq_one_letter_code
_entity_poly.pdbx_strand_id
1 'polypeptide(L)'
;MLNDLATLAQIVEGALLPLSLIYLAREAQLNVKLTKAQFSHTLTDRLYERYLSSTQNQEFVGFLAKDFSSEELTNEDQWRITLWTNAMLVDLFDTYEQHRSGLATQEQLDMRLNLLKLGLMQSRGAKAAWSLWKPSKDAVFVEWFETEIFDGEFGDDARETATELHMRRS
;
A
#
# COMPACT_ATOMS: atom_id res chain seq x y z
N MET A 1 -15.27 22.58 -59.51
CA MET A 1 -14.88 21.16 -59.44
C MET A 1 -13.49 20.98 -58.83
N LEU A 2 -12.38 21.30 -59.51
CA LEU A 2 -11.02 21.12 -58.94
C LEU A 2 -10.72 22.04 -57.74
N ASN A 3 -11.13 23.31 -57.79
CA ASN A 3 -10.95 24.23 -56.66
C ASN A 3 -11.79 23.83 -55.44
N ASP A 4 -13.01 23.32 -55.64
CA ASP A 4 -13.87 22.87 -54.55
C ASP A 4 -13.29 21.64 -53.84
N LEU A 5 -12.65 20.74 -54.59
CA LEU A 5 -11.93 19.59 -54.03
C LEU A 5 -10.68 20.01 -53.23
N ALA A 6 -9.94 21.01 -53.71
CA ALA A 6 -8.78 21.54 -53.00
C ALA A 6 -9.17 22.23 -51.68
N THR A 7 -10.27 22.99 -51.68
CA THR A 7 -10.81 23.60 -50.45
C THR A 7 -11.29 22.54 -49.46
N LEU A 8 -11.96 21.49 -49.93
CA LEU A 8 -12.35 20.36 -49.08
C LEU A 8 -11.13 19.65 -48.46
N ALA A 9 -10.08 19.40 -49.24
CA ALA A 9 -8.84 18.79 -48.73
C ALA A 9 -8.19 19.64 -47.62
N GLN A 10 -8.12 20.96 -47.80
CA GLN A 10 -7.57 21.87 -46.80
C GLN A 10 -8.40 21.92 -45.51
N ILE A 11 -9.73 21.83 -45.61
CA ILE A 11 -10.61 21.73 -44.44
C ILE A 11 -10.36 20.42 -43.68
N VAL A 12 -10.19 19.31 -44.40
CA VAL A 12 -9.90 17.99 -43.80
C VAL A 12 -8.52 17.98 -43.14
N GLU A 13 -7.49 18.49 -43.81
CA GLU A 13 -6.13 18.62 -43.26
C GLU A 13 -6.09 19.52 -42.03
N GLY A 14 -6.79 20.66 -42.07
CA GLY A 14 -6.92 21.57 -40.94
C GLY A 14 -7.67 20.98 -39.75
N ALA A 15 -8.61 20.06 -40.00
CA ALA A 15 -9.32 19.32 -38.96
C ALA A 15 -8.53 18.13 -38.40
N LEU A 16 -7.59 17.56 -39.17
CA LEU A 16 -6.86 16.35 -38.79
C LEU A 16 -6.02 16.58 -37.53
N LEU A 17 -5.24 17.67 -37.51
CA LEU A 17 -4.37 18.03 -36.38
C LEU A 17 -5.12 18.19 -35.05
N PRO A 18 -6.19 19.01 -34.94
CA PRO A 18 -6.92 19.13 -33.68
C PRO A 18 -7.60 17.83 -33.27
N LEU A 19 -8.11 17.03 -34.23
CA LEU A 19 -8.68 15.72 -33.93
C LEU A 19 -7.63 14.74 -33.38
N SER A 20 -6.43 14.72 -33.96
CA SER A 20 -5.31 13.91 -33.46
C SER A 20 -4.89 14.32 -32.05
N LEU A 21 -4.82 15.63 -31.75
CA LEU A 21 -4.52 16.11 -30.41
C LEU A 21 -5.58 15.69 -29.38
N ILE A 22 -6.87 15.78 -29.75
CA ILE A 22 -7.98 15.31 -28.89
C ILE A 22 -7.87 13.81 -28.64
N TYR A 23 -7.55 13.03 -29.67
CA TYR A 23 -7.36 11.58 -29.55
C TYR A 23 -6.19 11.25 -28.60
N LEU A 24 -5.01 11.85 -28.81
CA LEU A 24 -3.84 11.64 -27.96
C LEU A 24 -4.11 12.03 -26.50
N ALA A 25 -4.83 13.14 -26.27
CA ALA A 25 -5.23 13.56 -24.93
C ALA A 25 -6.12 12.51 -24.25
N ARG A 26 -7.10 11.95 -24.98
CA ARG A 26 -7.96 10.87 -24.47
C ARG A 26 -7.18 9.58 -24.22
N GLU A 27 -6.29 9.21 -25.13
CA GLU A 27 -5.44 8.03 -24.99
C GLU A 27 -4.54 8.14 -23.76
N ALA A 28 -3.93 9.30 -23.52
CA ALA A 28 -3.14 9.57 -22.32
C ALA A 28 -3.98 9.42 -21.04
N GLN A 29 -5.20 9.94 -21.02
CA GLN A 29 -6.13 9.78 -19.88
C GLN A 29 -6.52 8.31 -19.65
N LEU A 30 -6.78 7.57 -20.72
CA LEU A 30 -7.09 6.13 -20.65
C LEU A 30 -5.90 5.33 -20.13
N ASN A 31 -4.69 5.63 -20.58
CA ASN A 31 -3.46 4.99 -20.12
C ASN A 31 -3.25 5.21 -18.63
N VAL A 32 -3.42 6.44 -18.13
CA VAL A 32 -3.35 6.72 -16.69
C VAL A 32 -4.38 5.90 -15.91
N LYS A 33 -5.63 5.83 -16.40
CA LYS A 33 -6.69 5.04 -15.76
C LYS A 33 -6.36 3.55 -15.74
N LEU A 34 -5.83 3.01 -16.84
CA LEU A 34 -5.43 1.62 -16.96
C LEU A 34 -4.28 1.29 -16.01
N THR A 35 -3.25 2.13 -15.96
CA THR A 35 -2.10 1.96 -15.05
C THR A 35 -2.56 1.94 -13.58
N LYS A 36 -3.44 2.86 -13.19
CA LYS A 36 -4.02 2.88 -11.83
C LYS A 36 -4.78 1.58 -11.53
N ALA A 37 -5.60 1.11 -12.46
CA ALA A 37 -6.35 -0.13 -12.29
C ALA A 37 -5.44 -1.36 -12.16
N GLN A 38 -4.44 -1.50 -13.04
CA GLN A 38 -3.46 -2.60 -13.01
C GLN A 38 -2.65 -2.62 -11.71
N PHE A 39 -2.25 -1.44 -11.25
CA PHE A 39 -1.53 -1.30 -9.99
C PHE A 39 -2.41 -1.68 -8.79
N SER A 40 -3.64 -1.16 -8.75
CA SER A 40 -4.63 -1.54 -7.73
C SER A 40 -4.89 -3.04 -7.72
N HIS A 41 -5.00 -3.68 -8.89
CA HIS A 41 -5.13 -5.13 -8.98
C HIS A 41 -3.91 -5.85 -8.39
N THR A 42 -2.70 -5.42 -8.74
CA THR A 42 -1.45 -6.03 -8.24
C THR A 42 -1.32 -5.93 -6.71
N LEU A 43 -1.66 -4.78 -6.12
CA LEU A 43 -1.66 -4.60 -4.66
C LEU A 43 -2.67 -5.52 -3.98
N THR A 44 -3.85 -5.67 -4.56
CA THR A 44 -4.91 -6.55 -4.04
C THR A 44 -4.51 -8.02 -4.17
N ASP A 45 -3.96 -8.43 -5.30
CA ASP A 45 -3.55 -9.82 -5.55
C ASP A 45 -2.46 -10.27 -4.57
N ARG A 46 -1.43 -9.44 -4.38
CA ARG A 46 -0.36 -9.70 -3.39
C ARG A 46 -0.91 -9.84 -1.97
N LEU A 47 -1.86 -8.99 -1.62
CA LEU A 47 -2.50 -9.02 -0.30
C LEU A 47 -3.36 -10.28 -0.13
N TYR A 48 -4.15 -10.62 -1.14
CA TYR A 48 -5.00 -11.80 -1.16
C TYR A 48 -4.17 -13.08 -1.04
N GLU A 49 -3.12 -13.21 -1.85
CA GLU A 49 -2.21 -14.35 -1.80
C GLU A 49 -1.56 -14.49 -0.43
N ARG A 50 -1.11 -13.38 0.16
CA ARG A 50 -0.54 -13.36 1.51
C ARG A 50 -1.53 -13.82 2.56
N TYR A 51 -2.76 -13.32 2.57
CA TYR A 51 -3.76 -13.75 3.55
C TYR A 51 -4.13 -15.22 3.38
N LEU A 52 -4.41 -15.65 2.15
CA LEU A 52 -4.80 -17.03 1.89
C LEU A 52 -3.68 -18.01 2.28
N SER A 53 -2.45 -17.75 1.83
CA SER A 53 -1.28 -18.58 2.19
C SER A 53 -1.02 -18.60 3.69
N SER A 54 -1.20 -17.46 4.38
CA SER A 54 -1.06 -17.38 5.84
C SER A 54 -2.08 -18.27 6.55
N THR A 55 -3.35 -18.23 6.13
CA THR A 55 -4.43 -19.04 6.75
C THR A 55 -4.26 -20.54 6.53
N GLN A 56 -3.57 -20.96 5.47
CA GLN A 56 -3.31 -22.37 5.17
C GLN A 56 -2.15 -22.95 5.99
N ASN A 57 -1.31 -22.11 6.60
CA ASN A 57 -0.21 -22.54 7.43
C ASN A 57 -0.57 -22.43 8.92
N GLN A 58 -0.95 -23.55 9.52
CA GLN A 58 -1.40 -23.60 10.92
C GLN A 58 -0.32 -23.12 11.91
N GLU A 59 0.95 -23.42 11.67
CA GLU A 59 2.05 -22.96 12.53
C GLU A 59 2.19 -21.44 12.45
N PHE A 60 2.04 -20.87 11.25
CA PHE A 60 2.10 -19.43 11.03
C PHE A 60 0.89 -18.71 11.64
N VAL A 61 -0.32 -19.27 11.52
CA VAL A 61 -1.51 -18.75 12.22
C VAL A 61 -1.31 -18.79 13.73
N GLY A 62 -0.80 -19.90 14.27
CA GLY A 62 -0.49 -20.03 15.70
C GLY A 62 0.54 -19.00 16.17
N PHE A 63 1.56 -18.73 15.35
CA PHE A 63 2.51 -17.64 15.58
C PHE A 63 1.83 -16.27 15.57
N LEU A 64 1.01 -15.96 14.56
CA LEU A 64 0.31 -14.68 14.46
C LEU A 64 -0.68 -14.44 15.61
N ALA A 65 -1.22 -15.51 16.21
CA ALA A 65 -2.12 -15.46 17.35
C ALA A 65 -1.42 -15.21 18.70
N LYS A 66 -0.08 -15.30 18.77
CA LYS A 66 0.66 -14.97 20.00
C LYS A 66 0.54 -13.48 20.33
N ASP A 67 0.60 -13.14 21.60
CA ASP A 67 0.77 -11.75 22.00
C ASP A 67 2.21 -11.29 21.72
N PHE A 68 2.39 -10.31 20.83
CA PHE A 68 3.72 -9.81 20.41
C PHE A 68 4.30 -8.76 21.36
N SER A 69 3.53 -8.28 22.34
CA SER A 69 4.06 -7.47 23.44
C SER A 69 4.50 -8.31 24.64
N SER A 70 4.15 -9.61 24.67
CA SER A 70 4.49 -10.50 25.77
C SER A 70 6.01 -10.59 26.01
N GLU A 71 6.41 -10.54 27.29
CA GLU A 71 7.80 -10.75 27.72
C GLU A 71 8.23 -12.22 27.61
N GLU A 72 7.29 -13.15 27.42
CA GLU A 72 7.55 -14.60 27.32
C GLU A 72 7.94 -15.04 25.90
N LEU A 73 8.04 -14.11 24.95
CA LEU A 73 8.43 -14.41 23.57
C LEU A 73 9.87 -14.91 23.48
N THR A 74 10.04 -16.05 22.82
CA THR A 74 11.37 -16.62 22.58
C THR A 74 12.17 -15.75 21.61
N ASN A 75 13.50 -15.94 21.57
CA ASN A 75 14.34 -15.28 20.56
C ASN A 75 13.93 -15.65 19.12
N GLU A 76 13.45 -16.88 18.92
CA GLU A 76 12.92 -17.34 17.63
C GLU A 76 11.65 -16.56 17.27
N ASP A 77 10.73 -16.39 18.23
CA ASP A 77 9.53 -15.59 18.03
C ASP A 77 9.88 -14.14 17.66
N GLN A 78 10.82 -13.52 18.37
CA GLN A 78 11.29 -12.17 18.06
C GLN A 78 11.89 -12.07 16.65
N TRP A 79 12.61 -13.09 16.20
CA TRP A 79 13.15 -13.15 14.84
C TRP A 79 12.03 -13.28 13.79
N ARG A 80 11.05 -14.16 14.03
CA ARG A 80 9.87 -14.31 13.17
C ARG A 80 9.06 -13.02 13.09
N ILE A 81 8.88 -12.32 14.21
CA ILE A 81 8.23 -11.00 14.27
C ILE A 81 9.01 -9.97 13.44
N THR A 82 10.34 -9.96 13.55
CA THR A 82 11.21 -9.06 12.78
C THR A 82 11.07 -9.31 11.28
N LEU A 83 11.12 -10.57 10.84
CA LEU A 83 10.94 -10.95 9.44
C LEU A 83 9.55 -10.59 8.91
N TRP A 84 8.51 -10.86 9.70
CA TRP A 84 7.14 -10.50 9.35
C TRP A 84 6.94 -8.99 9.25
N THR A 85 7.49 -8.23 10.21
CA THR A 85 7.46 -6.77 10.19
C THR A 85 8.16 -6.22 8.97
N ASN A 86 9.32 -6.76 8.59
CA ASN A 86 10.02 -6.35 7.37
C ASN A 86 9.17 -6.56 6.11
N ALA A 87 8.46 -7.69 6.00
CA ALA A 87 7.56 -7.93 4.88
C ALA A 87 6.42 -6.91 4.82
N MET A 88 5.84 -6.54 5.97
CA MET A 88 4.80 -5.51 6.05
C MET A 88 5.34 -4.11 5.74
N LEU A 89 6.52 -3.76 6.26
CA LEU A 89 7.16 -2.47 6.03
C LEU A 89 7.48 -2.26 4.55
N VAL A 90 8.03 -3.26 3.87
CA VAL A 90 8.33 -3.16 2.42
C VAL A 90 7.06 -2.93 1.61
N ASP A 91 5.96 -3.63 1.93
CA ASP A 91 4.66 -3.43 1.30
C ASP A 91 4.06 -2.04 1.59
N LEU A 92 4.23 -1.53 2.81
CA LEU A 92 3.83 -0.17 3.17
C LEU A 92 4.66 0.89 2.42
N PHE A 93 5.98 0.72 2.35
CA PHE A 93 6.88 1.67 1.69
C PHE A 93 6.53 1.82 0.21
N ASP A 94 6.34 0.70 -0.48
CA ASP A 94 5.88 0.69 -1.86
C ASP A 94 4.53 1.40 -1.98
N THR A 95 3.55 1.06 -1.15
CA THR A 95 2.21 1.67 -1.22
C THR A 95 2.22 3.17 -0.91
N TYR A 96 3.06 3.64 0.01
CA TYR A 96 3.19 5.06 0.34
C TYR A 96 3.73 5.87 -0.85
N GLU A 97 4.82 5.42 -1.48
CA GLU A 97 5.37 6.08 -2.67
C GLU A 97 4.34 6.10 -3.82
N GLN A 98 3.60 5.01 -3.95
CA GLN A 98 2.59 4.87 -4.99
C GLN A 98 1.36 5.73 -4.69
N HIS A 99 1.03 5.95 -3.42
CA HIS A 99 0.01 6.91 -3.01
C HIS A 99 0.45 8.34 -3.34
N ARG A 100 1.69 8.71 -3.03
CA ARG A 100 2.25 10.04 -3.37
C ARG A 100 2.27 10.32 -4.88
N SER A 101 2.45 9.28 -5.71
CA SER A 101 2.36 9.39 -7.17
C SER A 101 0.92 9.40 -7.73
N GLY A 102 -0.09 9.23 -6.86
CA GLY A 102 -1.50 9.18 -7.23
C GLY A 102 -1.95 7.85 -7.87
N LEU A 103 -1.15 6.79 -7.74
CA LEU A 103 -1.43 5.44 -8.23
C LEU A 103 -2.16 4.56 -7.20
N ALA A 104 -1.89 4.75 -5.91
CA ALA A 104 -2.60 4.08 -4.82
C ALA A 104 -3.65 5.00 -4.15
N THR A 105 -4.75 4.44 -3.68
CA THR A 105 -5.76 5.18 -2.90
C THR A 105 -5.32 5.32 -1.44
N GLN A 106 -5.90 6.30 -0.72
CA GLN A 106 -5.67 6.45 0.72
C GLN A 106 -6.09 5.17 1.48
N GLU A 107 -7.24 4.58 1.12
CA GLU A 107 -7.74 3.34 1.72
C GLU A 107 -6.74 2.17 1.61
N GLN A 108 -6.03 2.07 0.47
CA GLN A 108 -5.00 1.05 0.27
C GLN A 108 -3.77 1.24 1.18
N LEU A 109 -3.45 2.50 1.48
CA LEU A 109 -2.38 2.88 2.41
C LEU A 109 -2.82 2.65 3.87
N ASP A 110 -3.99 3.16 4.24
CA ASP A 110 -4.57 3.05 5.59
C ASP A 110 -4.71 1.59 6.03
N MET A 111 -5.15 0.72 5.14
CA MET A 111 -5.28 -0.70 5.44
C MET A 111 -3.94 -1.32 5.89
N ARG A 112 -2.84 -1.03 5.19
CA ARG A 112 -1.50 -1.54 5.52
C ARG A 112 -0.97 -0.93 6.81
N LEU A 113 -1.20 0.35 6.98
CA LEU A 113 -0.83 1.07 8.18
C LEU A 113 -1.56 0.50 9.41
N ASN A 114 -2.86 0.25 9.31
CA ASN A 114 -3.67 -0.33 10.37
C ASN A 114 -3.17 -1.72 10.78
N LEU A 115 -2.73 -2.56 9.84
CA LEU A 115 -2.13 -3.87 10.17
C LEU A 115 -0.87 -3.75 11.04
N LEU A 116 -0.03 -2.75 10.79
CA LEU A 116 1.15 -2.48 11.61
C LEU A 116 0.77 -1.95 13.00
N LYS A 117 -0.26 -1.10 13.05
CA LYS A 117 -0.80 -0.54 14.28
C LYS A 117 -1.46 -1.60 15.19
N LEU A 118 -1.94 -2.72 14.63
CA LEU A 118 -2.55 -3.86 15.37
C LEU A 118 -1.52 -4.67 16.18
N GLY A 119 -0.68 -3.98 16.95
CA GLY A 119 0.25 -4.57 17.92
C GLY A 119 1.58 -5.06 17.36
N LEU A 120 1.77 -5.13 16.03
CA LEU A 120 3.05 -5.57 15.45
C LEU A 120 4.18 -4.62 15.85
N MET A 121 3.96 -3.31 15.65
CA MET A 121 4.94 -2.26 15.94
C MET A 121 5.22 -2.01 17.42
N GLN A 122 4.46 -2.63 18.34
CA GLN A 122 4.70 -2.55 19.78
C GLN A 122 5.84 -3.47 20.23
N SER A 123 6.08 -4.55 19.49
CA SER A 123 7.10 -5.56 19.81
C SER A 123 8.55 -5.05 19.68
N ARG A 124 9.47 -5.67 20.43
CA ARG A 124 10.90 -5.37 20.33
C ARG A 124 11.47 -5.69 18.95
N GLY A 125 11.09 -6.81 18.36
CA GLY A 125 11.50 -7.20 17.01
C GLY A 125 11.07 -6.19 15.94
N ALA A 126 9.83 -5.68 16.00
CA ALA A 126 9.36 -4.70 15.04
C ALA A 126 10.05 -3.33 15.18
N LYS A 127 10.28 -2.86 16.41
CA LYS A 127 11.05 -1.63 16.67
C LYS A 127 12.49 -1.75 16.16
N ALA A 128 13.10 -2.94 16.29
CA ALA A 128 14.42 -3.22 15.73
C ALA A 128 14.40 -3.25 14.19
N ALA A 129 13.36 -3.81 13.56
CA ALA A 129 13.19 -3.74 12.12
C ALA A 129 13.10 -2.28 11.63
N TRP A 130 12.32 -1.45 12.33
CA TRP A 130 12.20 -0.02 11.99
C TRP A 130 13.51 0.74 12.15
N SER A 131 14.28 0.51 13.21
CA SER A 131 15.56 1.20 13.40
C SER A 131 16.59 0.89 12.31
N LEU A 132 16.49 -0.27 11.65
CA LEU A 132 17.31 -0.62 10.49
C LEU A 132 16.88 0.10 9.21
N TRP A 133 15.57 0.33 9.02
CA TRP A 133 15.04 1.01 7.84
C TRP A 133 15.09 2.52 7.93
N LYS A 134 14.89 3.10 9.12
CA LYS A 134 14.82 4.55 9.35
C LYS A 134 15.96 5.34 8.67
N PRO A 135 17.25 4.91 8.73
CA PRO A 135 18.35 5.63 8.10
C PRO A 135 18.29 5.69 6.56
N SER A 136 17.56 4.77 5.91
CA SER A 136 17.43 4.72 4.45
C SER A 136 16.16 5.42 3.94
N LYS A 137 15.39 6.08 4.80
CA LYS A 137 14.15 6.77 4.46
C LYS A 137 14.33 8.28 4.52
N ASP A 138 13.58 9.00 3.70
CA ASP A 138 13.58 10.46 3.74
C ASP A 138 12.86 10.97 5.00
N ALA A 139 13.20 12.19 5.41
CA ALA A 139 12.69 12.77 6.65
C ALA A 139 11.16 12.91 6.65
N VAL A 140 10.54 13.19 5.51
CA VAL A 140 9.08 13.36 5.40
C VAL A 140 8.37 12.03 5.62
N PHE A 141 8.87 10.95 5.00
CA PHE A 141 8.37 9.61 5.26
C PHE A 141 8.53 9.21 6.73
N VAL A 142 9.71 9.46 7.31
CA VAL A 142 10.02 9.10 8.70
C VAL A 142 9.08 9.80 9.67
N GLU A 143 8.90 11.10 9.52
CA GLU A 143 8.00 11.89 10.38
C GLU A 143 6.56 11.38 10.26
N TRP A 144 6.06 11.25 9.03
CA TRP A 144 4.72 10.72 8.78
C TRP A 144 4.53 9.32 9.39
N PHE A 145 5.47 8.40 9.16
CA PHE A 145 5.36 7.03 9.63
C PHE A 145 5.38 6.96 11.16
N GLU A 146 6.28 7.70 11.81
CA GLU A 146 6.38 7.69 13.28
C GLU A 146 5.16 8.34 13.93
N THR A 147 4.65 9.44 13.39
CA THR A 147 3.39 10.05 13.86
C THR A 147 2.23 9.09 13.70
N GLU A 148 2.08 8.45 12.54
CA GLU A 148 1.00 7.50 12.33
C GLU A 148 1.09 6.31 13.29
N ILE A 149 2.25 5.65 13.34
CA ILE A 149 2.42 4.39 14.08
C ILE A 149 2.48 4.57 15.60
N PHE A 150 3.15 5.63 16.08
CA PHE A 150 3.41 5.81 17.51
C PHE A 150 2.49 6.84 18.18
N ASP A 151 1.97 7.82 17.42
CA ASP A 151 1.11 8.89 17.95
C ASP A 151 -0.35 8.80 17.46
N GLY A 152 -0.68 7.89 16.53
CA GLY A 152 -2.01 7.78 15.92
C GLY A 152 -3.05 6.99 16.72
N GLU A 153 -4.30 7.46 16.77
CA GLU A 153 -5.45 6.77 17.37
C GLU A 153 -6.11 5.73 16.43
N PHE A 154 -6.66 4.65 17.00
CA PHE A 154 -7.52 3.70 16.29
C PHE A 154 -9.00 4.14 16.39
N GLY A 155 -9.79 3.89 15.34
CA GLY A 155 -11.26 3.99 15.46
C GLY A 155 -11.79 3.00 16.51
N ASP A 156 -12.62 3.49 17.44
CA ASP A 156 -13.00 2.76 18.66
C ASP A 156 -13.67 1.40 18.42
N ASP A 157 -14.53 1.25 17.41
CA ASP A 157 -15.21 -0.02 17.11
C ASP A 157 -14.25 -1.10 16.59
N ALA A 158 -13.38 -0.75 15.64
CA ALA A 158 -12.37 -1.68 15.12
C ALA A 158 -11.36 -2.08 16.22
N ARG A 159 -11.14 -1.17 17.18
CA ARG A 159 -10.25 -1.35 18.32
C ARG A 159 -10.80 -2.36 19.33
N GLU A 160 -12.11 -2.33 19.59
CA GLU A 160 -12.79 -3.28 20.47
C GLU A 160 -12.79 -4.68 19.85
N THR A 161 -13.23 -4.82 18.59
CA THR A 161 -13.25 -6.11 17.88
C THR A 161 -11.85 -6.72 17.72
N ALA A 162 -10.83 -5.90 17.44
CA ALA A 162 -9.46 -6.38 17.38
C ALA A 162 -8.97 -6.89 18.76
N THR A 163 -9.42 -6.30 19.86
CA THR A 163 -9.06 -6.76 21.21
C THR A 163 -9.74 -8.10 21.52
N GLU A 164 -11.03 -8.24 21.19
CA GLU A 164 -11.79 -9.49 21.37
C GLU A 164 -11.22 -10.66 20.57
N LEU A 165 -10.74 -10.38 19.35
CA LEU A 165 -10.12 -11.38 18.48
C LEU A 165 -8.63 -11.64 18.81
N HIS A 166 -8.11 -11.06 19.91
CA HIS A 166 -6.68 -11.07 20.26
C HIS A 166 -5.76 -10.55 19.14
N MET A 167 -6.29 -9.72 18.25
CA MET A 167 -5.56 -9.06 17.16
C MET A 167 -4.86 -7.79 17.65
N ARG A 168 -5.44 -7.09 18.63
CA ARG A 168 -4.81 -5.99 19.37
C ARG A 168 -4.12 -6.54 20.61
N ARG A 169 -2.88 -6.12 20.78
CA ARG A 169 -1.92 -6.60 21.78
C ARG A 169 -1.72 -5.47 22.81
N SER A 170 -1.68 -5.80 24.10
CA SER A 170 -1.64 -4.80 25.20
C SER A 170 -0.23 -4.33 25.47
#